data_AF-A0A948SY00-F1
#
_entry.id   AF-A0A948SY00-F1
#
_cell.length_a   1.000
_cell.length_b   1.000
_cell.length_c   1.000
_cell.angle_alpha   90.00
_cell.angle_beta   90.00
_cell.angle_gamma   90.00
#
_symmetry.space_group_name_H-M   'P 1'
#
loop_
_entity.id
_entity.type
_entity.pdbx_description
1 polymer ?
#
loop_
_entity_poly.entity_id
_entity_poly.type
_entity_poly.pdbx_seq_one_letter_code
_entity_poly.pdbx_strand_id
1 'polypeptide(L)' 'MKFLVSVIDTATNTGSGDEIAAIDAFNDALVANGHWIFAGGLSAPHEAVRFDNRDGAGLTLDGPLP' A
#
# COMPACT_ATOMS: atom_id res chain seq x y z
N MET A 1 20.56 1.83 5.48
CA MET A 1 19.55 2.73 4.87
C MET A 1 18.21 2.03 4.93
N LYS A 2 17.10 2.75 5.05
CA LYS A 2 15.74 2.18 4.98
C LYS A 2 15.02 2.81 3.79
N PHE A 3 14.14 2.03 3.16
CA PHE A 3 13.37 2.46 2.00
C PHE A 3 11.89 2.20 2.24
N LEU A 4 11.04 3.07 1.70
CA LEU A 4 9.61 2.84 1.57
C LEU A 4 9.33 2.60 0.09
N VAL A 5 8.73 1.45 -0.24
CA VAL A 5 8.36 1.10 -1.62
C VAL A 5 6.83 1.10 -1.68
N SER A 6 6.26 1.99 -2.49
CA SER A 6 4.83 2.05 -2.74
C SER A 6 4.48 1.30 -4.02
N VAL A 7 3.57 0.33 -3.92
CA VAL A 7 3.00 -0.36 -5.09
C VAL A 7 1.71 0.35 -5.48
N ILE A 8 1.63 0.79 -6.74
CA ILE A 8 0.50 1.54 -7.28
C ILE A 8 -0.10 0.73 -8.43
N ASP A 9 -1.40 0.45 -8.34
CA ASP A 9 -2.17 -0.25 -9.36
C ASP A 9 -3.56 0.40 -9.51
N THR A 10 -4.27 0.04 -10.56
CA THR A 10 -5.62 0.48 -10.90
C THR A 10 -6.70 -0.54 -10.50
N ALA A 11 -6.31 -1.73 -10.05
CA ALA A 11 -7.21 -2.80 -9.66
C ALA A 11 -6.81 -3.46 -8.32
N THR A 12 -7.68 -4.30 -7.78
CA THR A 12 -7.47 -4.98 -6.48
C THR A 12 -7.46 -6.49 -6.69
N ASN A 13 -6.50 -7.19 -6.08
CA ASN A 13 -6.37 -8.64 -6.11
C ASN A 13 -6.34 -9.25 -7.54
N THR A 14 -5.61 -8.62 -8.45
CA THR A 14 -5.47 -9.04 -9.86
C THR A 14 -4.34 -10.02 -10.12
N GLY A 15 -3.51 -10.33 -9.11
CA GLY A 15 -2.37 -11.23 -9.26
C GLY A 15 -2.79 -12.64 -9.68
N SER A 16 -2.19 -13.13 -10.75
CA SER A 16 -2.27 -14.53 -11.17
C SER A 16 -1.52 -15.44 -10.18
N GLY A 17 -1.76 -16.76 -10.27
CA GLY A 17 -1.06 -17.73 -9.41
C GLY A 17 0.46 -17.68 -9.57
N ASP A 18 0.96 -17.50 -10.79
CA ASP A 18 2.39 -17.42 -11.06
C ASP A 18 3.00 -16.12 -10.49
N GLU A 19 2.27 -15.01 -10.55
CA GLU A 19 2.69 -13.74 -9.94
C GLU A 19 2.74 -13.83 -8.42
N ILE A 20 1.72 -14.44 -7.80
CA ILE A 20 1.70 -14.67 -6.34
C ILE A 20 2.90 -15.51 -5.91
N ALA A 21 3.20 -16.60 -6.63
CA ALA A 21 4.36 -17.44 -6.32
C ALA A 21 5.69 -16.68 -6.44
N ALA A 22 5.82 -15.80 -7.43
CA ALA A 22 7.01 -14.95 -7.58
C ALA A 22 7.12 -13.89 -6.47
N ILE A 23 5.99 -13.31 -6.06
CA ILE A 23 5.91 -12.37 -4.93
C ILE A 23 6.33 -13.06 -3.63
N ASP A 24 5.85 -14.29 -3.38
CA ASP A 24 6.22 -15.06 -2.20
C ASP A 24 7.73 -15.32 -2.15
N ALA A 25 8.31 -15.80 -3.26
CA ALA A 25 9.76 -16.03 -3.34
C ALA A 25 10.59 -14.76 -3.10
N PHE A 26 10.13 -13.61 -3.60
CA PHE A 26 10.78 -12.32 -3.36
C PHE A 26 10.67 -11.90 -1.88
N ASN A 27 9.48 -12.03 -1.29
CA ASN A 27 9.22 -11.67 0.10
C ASN A 27 10.03 -12.56 1.07
N ASP A 28 10.10 -13.86 0.81
CA ASP A 28 10.91 -14.81 1.57
C ASP A 28 12.40 -14.41 1.56
N ALA A 29 12.92 -13.98 0.42
CA ALA A 29 14.29 -13.48 0.32
C ALA A 29 14.50 -12.21 1.17
N LEU A 30 13.54 -11.27 1.19
CA LEU A 30 13.62 -10.08 2.03
C LEU A 30 13.61 -10.43 3.53
N VAL A 31 12.79 -11.39 3.94
CA VAL A 31 12.73 -11.86 5.34
C VAL A 31 14.03 -12.57 5.73
N ALA A 32 14.48 -13.53 4.92
CA ALA A 32 15.68 -14.32 5.19
C ALA A 32 16.96 -13.46 5.32
N ASN A 33 17.03 -12.36 4.56
CA ASN A 33 18.17 -11.44 4.59
C ASN A 33 17.98 -10.26 5.58
N GLY A 34 16.91 -10.26 6.38
CA GLY A 34 16.67 -9.22 7.39
C GLY A 34 16.35 -7.84 6.80
N HIS A 35 15.83 -7.79 5.57
CA HIS A 35 15.42 -6.56 4.89
C HIS A 35 13.94 -6.21 5.08
N TRP A 36 13.12 -7.20 5.44
CA TRP A 36 11.69 -6.99 5.69
C TRP A 36 11.44 -6.27 7.02
N ILE A 37 10.92 -5.05 6.95
CA ILE A 37 10.51 -4.27 8.13
C ILE A 37 8.98 -4.33 8.29
N PHE A 38 8.26 -4.05 7.21
CA PHE A 38 6.80 -3.97 7.18
C PHE A 38 6.31 -4.10 5.74
N ALA A 39 5.17 -4.77 5.54
CA ALA A 39 4.36 -4.65 4.34
C ALA A 39 2.88 -4.69 4.73
N GLY A 40 2.05 -3.97 3.98
CA GLY A 40 0.62 -3.95 4.16
C GLY A 40 -0.08 -3.55 2.88
N GLY A 41 -1.22 -4.19 2.61
CA GLY A 41 -2.12 -3.77 1.54
C GLY A 41 -2.91 -2.53 1.95
N LEU A 42 -3.39 -1.80 0.94
CA LEU A 42 -4.37 -0.74 1.10
C LEU A 42 -5.70 -1.20 0.51
N SER A 43 -6.81 -0.76 1.10
CA SER A 43 -8.12 -0.95 0.47
C SER A 43 -8.27 -0.06 -0.76
N ALA A 44 -9.35 -0.25 -1.52
CA ALA A 44 -9.62 0.53 -2.72
C ALA A 44 -9.73 2.04 -2.39
N PRO A 45 -9.32 2.95 -3.30
CA PRO A 45 -9.28 4.40 -2.99
C PRO A 45 -10.62 5.00 -2.53
N HIS A 46 -11.75 4.47 -2.99
CA HIS A 46 -13.08 4.94 -2.63
C HIS A 46 -13.47 4.68 -1.16
N GLU A 47 -12.75 3.80 -0.46
CA GLU A 47 -12.93 3.54 0.97
C GLU A 47 -12.07 4.46 1.85
N ALA A 48 -11.23 5.31 1.26
CA ALA A 48 -10.39 6.24 2.01
C ALA A 48 -11.23 7.32 2.70
N VAL A 49 -10.74 7.80 3.84
CA VAL A 49 -11.24 9.00 4.52
C VAL A 49 -10.11 10.02 4.58
N ARG A 50 -10.37 11.21 4.04
CA ARG A 50 -9.43 12.32 4.01
C ARG A 50 -9.76 13.31 5.13
N PHE A 51 -8.76 13.62 5.93
CA PHE A 51 -8.80 14.70 6.91
C PHE A 51 -8.03 15.91 6.37
N ASP A 52 -8.66 17.08 6.31
CA ASP A 52 -8.04 18.32 5.88
C ASP A 52 -8.20 19.39 6.96
N ASN A 53 -7.07 19.70 7.61
CA ASN A 53 -6.99 20.75 8.63
C ASN A 53 -6.06 21.89 8.22
N ARG A 54 -5.83 22.08 6.91
CA ARG A 54 -5.14 23.27 6.40
C ARG A 54 -5.96 24.51 6.80
N ASP A 55 -5.26 25.54 7.27
CA ASP A 55 -5.87 26.79 7.75
C ASP A 55 -6.97 26.62 8.82
N GLY A 56 -6.96 25.52 9.58
CA GLY A 56 -7.97 25.24 10.60
C GLY A 56 -9.32 24.81 10.04
N ALA A 57 -9.37 24.28 8.81
CA ALA A 57 -10.62 23.94 8.12
C ALA A 57 -11.43 22.81 8.80
N GLY A 58 -10.79 21.91 9.56
CA GLY A 58 -11.48 20.84 10.30
C GLY A 58 -12.34 19.90 9.45
N LEU A 59 -11.97 19.67 8.19
CA LEU A 59 -12.79 18.90 7.24
C LEU A 59 -12.50 17.40 7.33
N THR A 60 -13.55 16.59 7.23
CA THR A 60 -13.50 15.13 7.00
C THR A 60 -14.27 14.85 5.72
N LEU A 61 -13.63 14.19 4.75
CA LEU A 61 -14.13 14.01 3.39
C LEU A 61 -13.96 12.54 2.99
N ASP A 62 -14.95 12.00 2.30
CA ASP A 62 -14.84 10.65 1.72
C ASP A 62 -13.94 10.67 0.48
N GLY A 63 -13.21 9.58 0.27
CA GLY A 63 -12.32 9.37 -0.87
C GLY A 63 -10.89 9.90 -0.67
N PRO A 64 -10.01 9.66 -1.66
CA PRO A 64 -8.60 10.02 -1.59
C PRO A 64 -8.38 11.52 -1.84
N LEU A 65 -7.12 11.95 -1.85
CA LEU A 65 -6.78 13.27 -2.38
C LEU A 65 -7.13 13.35 -3.88
N PRO A 66 -7.76 14.45 -4.34
CA PRO A 66 -7.97 14.73 -5.75
C PRO A 66 -6.66 14.88 -6.53
#